data_AF-A0A9N8W1R7-F1
#
_entry.id   AF-A0A9N8W1R7-F1
#
_cell.length_a   1.000
_cell.length_b   1.000
_cell.length_c   1.000
_cell.angle_alpha   90.00
_cell.angle_beta   90.00
_cell.angle_gamma   90.00
#
_symmetry.space_group_name_H-M   'P 1'
#
loop_
_entity.id
_entity.type
_entity.pdbx_description
1 polymer ?
#
loop_
_entity_poly.entity_id
_entity_poly.type
_entity_poly.pdbx_seq_one_letter_code
_entity_poly.pdbx_strand_id
1 'polypeptide(L)' 'ILSCLDGYMNIALEQTEEYVNGQLKNRYGDAFIRGNNVLYISATKPRE' A
#
# COMPACT_ATOMS: atom_id res chain seq x y z
N ILE A 1 4.63 4.78 -2.50
CA ILE A 1 4.87 5.91 -1.55
C ILE A 1 3.60 6.10 -0.74
N LEU A 2 3.70 6.40 0.57
CA LEU A 2 2.53 6.63 1.43
C LEU A 2 2.20 8.13 1.46
N SER A 3 1.06 8.52 0.88
CA SER A 3 0.71 9.94 0.71
C SER A 3 -0.19 10.45 1.84
N CYS A 4 -1.17 9.66 2.28
CA CYS A 4 -1.98 9.99 3.47
C CYS A 4 -2.55 8.75 4.15
N LEU A 5 -2.85 8.89 5.45
CA LEU A 5 -3.51 7.88 6.29
C LEU A 5 -4.46 8.55 7.29
N ASP A 6 -5.53 7.87 7.70
CA ASP A 6 -6.47 8.35 8.72
C ASP A 6 -6.59 7.41 9.93
N GLY A 7 -7.39 7.82 10.93
CA GLY A 7 -7.63 7.04 12.16
C GLY A 7 -8.43 5.75 11.96
N TYR A 8 -9.00 5.52 10.76
CA TYR A 8 -9.67 4.29 10.37
C TYR A 8 -8.78 3.41 9.48
N MET A 9 -7.51 3.79 9.30
CA MET A 9 -6.52 3.13 8.43
C MET A 9 -6.88 3.15 6.95
N ASN A 10 -7.70 4.09 6.46
CA ASN A 10 -7.78 4.30 5.02
C ASN A 10 -6.46 4.90 4.52
N ILE A 11 -5.99 4.45 3.35
CA ILE A 11 -4.65 4.78 2.86
C ILE A 11 -4.73 5.28 1.43
N ALA A 12 -4.01 6.35 1.12
CA ALA A 12 -3.64 6.68 -0.26
C ALA A 12 -2.17 6.34 -0.50
N LEU A 13 -1.92 5.53 -1.52
CA LEU A 13 -0.60 5.14 -1.97
C LEU A 13 -0.36 5.61 -3.41
N GLU A 14 0.82 6.13 -3.67
CA GLU A 14 1.32 6.41 -5.02
C GLU A 14 2.28 5.30 -5.48
N GLN A 15 2.42 5.12 -6.79
CA GLN A 15 3.29 4.10 -7.40
C GLN A 15 3.06 2.69 -6.82
N THR A 16 1.79 2.34 -6.62
CA THR A 16 1.36 1.13 -5.92
C THR A 16 1.55 -0.13 -6.75
N GLU A 17 2.17 -1.13 -6.16
CA GLU A 17 2.32 -2.49 -6.70
C GLU A 17 1.53 -3.47 -5.84
N GLU A 18 0.79 -4.39 -6.47
CA GLU A 18 0.13 -5.49 -5.79
C GLU A 18 0.88 -6.79 -6.00
N TYR A 19 1.11 -7.51 -4.90
CA TYR A 19 1.73 -8.83 -4.90
C TYR A 19 0.74 -9.86 -4.38
N VAL A 20 0.59 -10.96 -5.11
CA VAL A 20 -0.19 -12.13 -4.69
C VAL A 20 0.68 -13.36 -4.86
N ASN A 21 0.76 -14.20 -3.82
CA ASN A 21 1.67 -15.36 -3.79
C ASN A 21 3.14 -15.00 -4.08
N GLY A 22 3.59 -13.82 -3.64
CA GLY A 22 4.95 -13.32 -3.85
C GLY A 22 5.25 -12.83 -5.27
N GLN A 23 4.29 -12.88 -6.20
CA GLN A 23 4.46 -12.41 -7.57
C GLN A 23 3.76 -11.08 -7.79
N LEU A 24 4.40 -10.20 -8.57
CA LEU A 24 3.81 -8.94 -8.99
C LEU A 24 2.59 -9.24 -9.87
N LYS A 25 1.41 -8.85 -9.39
CA LYS A 25 0.15 -9.04 -10.09
C LYS A 25 -0.24 -7.79 -10.88
N ASN A 26 -0.04 -6.61 -10.30
CA ASN A 26 -0.46 -5.36 -10.92
C ASN A 26 0.34 -4.13 -10.47
N ARG A 27 0.29 -3.09 -11.29
CA ARG A 27 0.76 -1.73 -10.99
C ARG A 27 -0.42 -0.78 -11.12
N TYR A 28 -0.82 -0.15 -10.02
CA TYR A 28 -2.02 0.70 -9.98
C TYR A 28 -1.71 2.19 -10.07
N GLY A 29 -0.45 2.61 -9.82
CA GLY A 29 -0.14 4.03 -9.65
C GLY A 29 -0.77 4.54 -8.36
N ASP A 30 -1.71 5.46 -8.46
CA ASP A 30 -2.41 6.03 -7.31
C ASP A 30 -3.57 5.13 -6.89
N ALA A 31 -3.57 4.70 -5.64
CA ALA A 31 -4.54 3.75 -5.11
C ALA A 31 -5.05 4.15 -3.73
N PHE A 32 -6.37 4.02 -3.53
CA PHE A 32 -7.01 4.16 -2.24
C PHE A 32 -7.37 2.78 -1.67
N ILE A 33 -6.86 2.47 -0.47
CA ILE A 33 -7.11 1.21 0.22
C ILE A 33 -8.02 1.50 1.42
N ARG A 34 -9.13 0.76 1.51
CA ARG A 34 -10.07 0.87 2.64
C ARG A 34 -9.50 0.19 3.89
N GLY A 35 -9.47 0.92 5.00
CA GLY A 35 -8.77 0.50 6.22
C GLY A 35 -9.33 -0.72 6.92
N ASN A 36 -10.60 -1.05 6.69
CA ASN A 36 -11.21 -2.28 7.24
C ASN A 36 -10.60 -3.57 6.68
N ASN A 37 -9.90 -3.50 5.54
CA ASN A 37 -9.21 -4.65 4.94
C ASN A 37 -7.70 -4.65 5.25
N VAL A 38 -7.19 -3.65 5.98
CA VAL A 38 -5.77 -3.51 6.30
C VAL A 38 -5.47 -4.32 7.56
N LEU A 39 -4.57 -5.30 7.43
CA LEU A 39 -4.08 -6.08 8.57
C LEU A 39 -2.90 -5.40 9.28
N TYR A 40 -1.93 -4.89 8.51
CA TYR A 40 -0.77 -4.17 9.05
C TYR A 40 -0.20 -3.19 8.03
N ILE A 41 0.59 -2.23 8.54
CA ILE A 41 1.36 -1.26 7.74
C ILE A 41 2.81 -1.33 8.22
N SER A 42 3.76 -1.39 7.28
CA SER A 42 5.20 -1.41 7.59
C SER A 42 5.97 -0.51 6.63
N ALA A 43 6.98 0.19 7.13
CA ALA A 43 7.92 0.90 6.28
C ALA A 43 8.73 -0.08 5.43
N THR A 44 8.83 0.19 4.13
CA THR A 44 9.77 -0.52 3.25
C THR A 44 11.20 -0.16 3.66
N LYS A 45 12.07 -1.16 3.73
CA LYS A 45 13.51 -0.91 3.95
C LYS A 45 14.04 -0.02 2.82
N PRO A 46 14.87 1.00 3.12
CA PRO A 46 15.64 1.69 2.09
C PRO A 46 16.44 0.65 1.29
N ARG A 47 16.51 0.81 -0.04
CA ARG A 47 17.51 0.09 -0.83
C ARG A 47 18.87 0.70 -0.49
N GLU A 48 19.84 -0.14 -0.10
CA GLU A 48 21.26 0.25 -0.01
C GLU A 48 21.80 0.70 -1.38
#